data_AF-A0A0F8ZDL6-F1
#
_entry.id   AF-A0A0F8ZDL6-F1
#
_cell.length_a   1.000
_cell.length_b   1.000
_cell.length_c   1.000
_cell.angle_alpha   90.00
_cell.angle_beta   90.00
_cell.angle_gamma   90.00
#
_symmetry.space_group_name_H-M   'P 1'
#
loop_
_entity.id
_entity.type
_entity.pdbx_description
1 polymer ?
#
loop_
_entity_poly.entity_id
_entity_poly.type
_entity_poly.pdbx_seq_one_letter_code
_entity_poly.pdbx_strand_id
1 'polypeptide(L)' 'MSSYVIETQKPSTFLDKRGEPVQGFLIQGTLLPWDETFSLQVESLSPEIVKPLLDQLIEDRENLDKLSAGPSED' A
#
# COMPACT_ATOMS: atom_id res chain seq x y z
N MET A 1 6.91 -9.10 13.43
CA MET A 1 7.56 -7.84 13.03
C MET A 1 6.65 -7.19 12.01
N SER A 2 6.43 -5.88 12.06
CA SER A 2 5.58 -5.20 11.06
C SER A 2 6.26 -5.24 9.70
N SER A 3 5.56 -5.63 8.64
CA SER A 3 6.11 -5.71 7.27
C SER A 3 6.23 -4.35 6.57
N TYR A 4 5.88 -3.26 7.26
CA TYR A 4 5.90 -1.90 6.73
C TYR A 4 6.14 -0.86 7.83
N VAL A 5 6.56 0.33 7.42
CA VAL A 5 6.64 1.55 8.23
C VAL A 5 5.90 2.66 7.49
N ILE A 6 5.04 3.38 8.19
CA ILE A 6 4.42 4.60 7.66
C ILE A 6 5.31 5.79 8.04
N GLU A 7 5.73 6.54 7.03
CA GLU A 7 6.64 7.68 7.18
C GLU A 7 5.89 9.01 7.18
N THR A 8 4.84 9.13 6.38
CA THR A 8 4.06 10.36 6.27
C THR A 8 2.59 10.08 6.04
N GLN A 9 1.74 10.87 6.69
CA GLN A 9 0.30 10.90 6.45
C GLN A 9 -0.10 12.37 6.31
N LYS A 10 -0.64 12.74 5.16
CA LYS A 10 -1.06 14.14 4.91
C LYS A 10 -2.45 14.18 4.29
N PRO A 11 -3.28 15.18 4.65
CA PRO A 11 -4.52 15.43 3.94
C PRO A 11 -4.26 15.62 2.44
N SER A 12 -5.11 15.04 1.60
CA SER A 12 -5.00 15.12 0.14
C SER A 12 -6.39 15.07 -0.48
N THR A 13 -6.50 15.62 -1.70
CA THR A 13 -7.69 15.46 -2.53
C THR A 13 -7.32 14.59 -3.73
N PHE A 14 -8.13 13.58 -4.02
CA PHE A 14 -7.93 12.68 -5.15
C PHE A 14 -9.27 12.37 -5.82
N LEU A 15 -9.23 11.78 -7.02
CA LEU A 15 -10.43 11.41 -7.75
C LEU A 15 -10.83 9.98 -7.38
N ASP A 16 -12.10 9.78 -7.06
CA ASP A 16 -12.65 8.44 -6.91
C ASP A 16 -12.81 7.75 -8.28
N LYS A 17 -13.31 6.51 -8.28
CA LYS A 17 -13.57 5.73 -9.51
C LYS A 17 -14.60 6.38 -10.45
N ARG A 18 -15.39 7.33 -9.96
CA ARG A 18 -16.41 8.07 -10.71
C ARG A 18 -15.88 9.42 -11.21
N GLY A 19 -14.62 9.76 -10.88
CA GLY A 19 -13.99 11.03 -11.23
C GLY A 19 -14.41 12.17 -10.30
N GLU A 20 -15.02 11.89 -9.16
CA GLU A 20 -15.42 12.90 -8.19
C GLU A 20 -14.26 13.20 -7.22
N PRO A 21 -14.00 14.49 -6.90
CA PRO A 21 -12.97 14.84 -5.93
C PRO A 21 -13.39 14.41 -4.53
N VAL A 22 -12.60 13.54 -3.92
CA VAL A 22 -12.76 13.07 -2.55
C VAL A 22 -11.65 13.67 -1.70
N GLN A 23 -12.04 14.23 -0.55
CA GLN A 23 -11.08 14.63 0.49
C GLN A 23 -10.73 13.39 1.31
N GLY A 24 -9.44 13.16 1.48
CA GLY A 24 -8.93 12.06 2.27
C GLY A 24 -7.48 12.31 2.67
N PHE A 25 -6.69 11.25 2.68
CA PHE A 25 -5.31 11.27 3.12
C PHE A 25 -4.42 10.51 2.14
N LEU A 26 -3.24 11.05 1.89
CA LEU A 26 -2.14 10.33 1.27
C LEU A 26 -1.24 9.77 2.38
N ILE A 27 -1.13 8.45 2.42
CA ILE A 27 -0.24 7.71 3.29
C ILE A 27 0.97 7.30 2.46
N GLN A 28 2.17 7.57 2.95
CA GLN A 28 3.44 7.18 2.33
C GLN A 28 4.28 6.43 3.36
N GLY A 29 4.97 5.40 2.90
CA GLY A 29 5.79 4.57 3.75
C GLY A 29 6.63 3.59 2.95
N THR A 30 7.25 2.66 3.66
CA THR A 30 8.16 1.67 3.09
C THR A 30 7.78 0.27 3.54
N LEU A 31 7.72 -0.68 2.60
CA LEU A 31 7.59 -2.11 2.85
C LEU A 31 8.99 -2.66 3.19
N LEU A 32 9.19 -3.01 4.46
CA LEU A 32 10.53 -3.31 5.00
C LEU A 32 11.22 -4.52 4.35
N PRO A 33 10.54 -5.64 4.04
CA PRO A 33 11.22 -6.80 3.47
C PRO A 33 11.82 -6.53 2.07
N TRP A 34 11.33 -5.51 1.36
CA TRP A 34 11.74 -5.20 -0.01
C TRP A 34 12.39 -3.82 -0.16
N ASP A 35 12.49 -3.04 0.92
CA ASP A 35 12.92 -1.64 0.90
C ASP A 35 12.14 -0.81 -0.14
N GLU A 36 10.84 -1.13 -0.30
CA GLU A 36 10.01 -0.58 -1.37
C GLU A 36 9.05 0.48 -0.83
N THR A 37 9.14 1.70 -1.36
CA THR A 37 8.22 2.78 -0.98
C THR A 37 6.84 2.59 -1.58
N PHE A 38 5.79 2.81 -0.80
CA PHE A 38 4.40 2.81 -1.27
C PHE A 38 3.73 4.17 -1.04
N SER A 39 2.68 4.43 -1.80
CA SER A 39 1.81 5.60 -1.63
C SER A 39 0.35 5.16 -1.77
N LEU A 40 -0.43 5.38 -0.72
CA LEU A 40 -1.81 4.92 -0.60
C LEU A 40 -2.73 6.13 -0.39
N GLN A 41 -3.78 6.22 -1.20
CA GLN A 41 -4.84 7.22 -1.04
C GLN A 41 -6.03 6.59 -0.33
N VAL A 42 -6.44 7.18 0.78
CA VAL A 42 -7.54 6.68 1.61
C VAL A 42 -8.51 7.80 1.94
N GLU A 43 -9.81 7.49 2.01
CA GLU A 43 -10.83 8.46 2.42
C GLU A 43 -10.70 8.84 3.91
N SER A 44 -10.20 7.94 4.75
CA SER A 44 -10.00 8.15 6.18
C SER A 44 -8.80 7.36 6.70
N LEU A 45 -8.20 7.84 7.79
CA LEU A 45 -7.14 7.16 8.53
C LEU A 45 -7.67 6.08 9.49
N SER A 46 -8.97 5.78 9.44
CA SER A 46 -9.56 4.71 10.24
C SER A 46 -8.85 3.38 9.95
N PRO A 47 -8.45 2.61 10.99
CA PRO A 47 -7.71 1.36 10.80
C PRO A 47 -8.50 0.32 10.01
N GLU A 48 -9.84 0.37 10.05
CA GLU A 48 -10.72 -0.48 9.24
C GLU A 48 -10.58 -0.24 7.72
N ILE A 49 -10.14 0.95 7.30
CA ILE A 49 -9.90 1.30 5.89
C ILE A 49 -8.44 1.07 5.54
N VAL A 50 -7.52 1.56 6.37
CA VAL A 50 -6.08 1.55 6.07
C VAL A 50 -5.49 0.14 6.15
N LYS A 51 -5.88 -0.65 7.15
CA LYS A 51 -5.31 -1.98 7.38
C LYS A 51 -5.51 -2.95 6.20
N PRO A 52 -6.74 -3.18 5.68
CA PRO A 52 -6.92 -4.12 4.57
C PRO A 52 -6.18 -3.68 3.30
N LEU A 53 -6.01 -2.37 3.08
CA LEU A 53 -5.26 -1.85 1.93
C LEU A 53 -3.75 -2.11 2.06
N LEU A 54 -3.20 -1.96 3.26
CA LEU A 54 -1.80 -2.30 3.52
C LEU A 54 -1.55 -3.81 3.49
N ASP A 55 -2.47 -4.60 4.04
CA ASP A 55 -2.40 -6.06 4.00
C ASP A 55 -2.43 -6.55 2.53
N GLN A 56 -3.28 -5.98 1.69
CA GLN A 56 -3.31 -6.29 0.24
C GLN A 56 -2.01 -5.89 -0.47
N LEU A 57 -1.44 -4.71 -0.16
CA LEU A 57 -0.16 -4.29 -0.75
C LEU A 57 0.98 -5.26 -0.42
N ILE A 58 1.02 -5.76 0.82
CA ILE A 58 2.00 -6.75 1.25
C ILE A 58 1.78 -8.07 0.51
N GLU A 59 0.54 -8.55 0.46
CA GLU A 59 0.18 -9.80 -0.22
C GLU A 59 0.54 -9.75 -1.72
N ASP A 60 0.20 -8.65 -2.40
CA ASP A 60 0.54 -8.43 -3.80
C ASP A 60 2.05 -8.46 -4.00
N ARG A 61 2.82 -7.82 -3.10
CA ARG A 61 4.28 -7.82 -3.19
C ARG A 61 4.89 -9.18 -2.93
N GLU A 62 4.40 -9.93 -1.94
CA GLU A 62 4.80 -11.31 -1.66
C GLU A 62 4.50 -12.22 -2.85
N ASN A 63 3.36 -12.05 -3.52
CA ASN A 63 3.00 -12.83 -4.69
C ASN A 63 3.91 -12.50 -5.88
N LEU A 64 4.24 -11.22 -6.09
CA LEU A 64 5.21 -10.81 -7.11
C LEU A 64 6.61 -11.38 -6.85
N ASP A 65 7.04 -11.43 -5.59
CA ASP A 65 8.31 -12.01 -5.18
C ASP A 65 8.36 -13.53 -5.48
N LYS A 66 7.30 -14.25 -5.10
CA LYS A 66 7.13 -15.69 -5.39
C LYS A 66 7.10 -15.99 -6.88
N LEU A 67 6.45 -15.16 -7.68
CA LEU A 67 6.43 -15.28 -9.14
C LEU A 67 7.79 -14.99 -9.76
N SER A 68 8.53 -14.02 -9.22
CA SER A 68 9.89 -13.68 -9.65
C SER A 68 10.90 -14.76 -9.26
N ALA A 69 10.61 -15.53 -8.19
CA ALA A 69 11.37 -16.68 -7.74
C ALA A 69 10.94 -18.01 -8.38
N GLY A 70 10.15 -17.98 -9.46
CA GLY A 70 9.73 -19.16 -10.22
C GLY A 70 10.91 -20.07 -10.61
N PRO A 71 10.69 -21.39 -10.73
CA PRO A 71 11.74 -22.40 -10.68
C PRO A 71 12.78 -22.10 -11.76
N SER A 72 14.06 -22.08 -11.38
CA SER A 72 15.11 -22.35 -12.36
C SER A 72 14.75 -23.70 -12.98
N GLU A 73 14.31 -23.70 -14.23
CA GLU A 73 14.10 -24.93 -15.00
C GLU A 73 15.43 -25.70 -15.00
N ASP A 74 15.44 -26.86 -14.34
CA ASP A 74 16.49 -27.89 -14.44
C ASP A 74 16.14 -28.85 -15.58
#